data_AF-A0A2G3AAG8-F1
#
_entry.id   AF-A0A2G3AAG8-F1
#
_cell.length_a   1.000
_cell.length_b   1.000
_cell.length_c   1.000
_cell.angle_alpha   90.00
_cell.angle_beta   90.00
_cell.angle_gamma   90.00
#
_symmetry.space_group_name_H-M   'P 1'
#
loop_
_entity.id
_entity.type
_entity.pdbx_description
1 polymer ?
#
loop_
_entity_poly.entity_id
_entity_poly.type
_entity_poly.pdbx_seq_one_letter_code
_entity_poly.pdbx_strand_id
1 'polypeptide(L)'
;MKMLKGVIHNLAALCTTGTPNRARSAGTKLLFSEETAEALLLSKARAFCNSTDLPKNEAEAINHENTFREAGKIRTSFDFKSYMLQKIKSVNQALDAAVPIREPIKFHEAMRYSLLSEGKRVCPLLCIAACELVGGQESTAMPAACGMEMIISMCLMHDDLPSLDNSDLRRGKLSHHKVFGENVTVLTGYSLVALAFEHMTAATKGVHPKTMVRAVGELARLIGPEGAVAGQVLDLLCGGKSDTGLEELEYIHRHKTADFIEAAAIVGAMLGGASEEEIDRLRKFSQCFGLMYQVVDDILDVTKSSEQLGKTGGKDSLDNKLAYPKMIGIDKSKEYAQKLSKEAKEQLVVFDTEKAAPLLAMADFALHRQK
;
A
#
# COMPACT_ATOMS: atom_id res chain seq x y z
N MET A 1 13.94 -1.89 -37.98
CA MET A 1 15.31 -2.31 -37.54
C MET A 1 16.39 -1.21 -37.52
N LYS A 2 16.07 0.09 -37.76
CA LYS A 2 16.95 1.24 -37.44
C LYS A 2 16.38 2.19 -36.38
N MET A 3 15.20 1.88 -35.83
CA MET A 3 14.54 2.63 -34.75
C MET A 3 14.70 1.96 -33.37
N LEU A 4 15.56 0.93 -33.26
CA LEU A 4 15.82 0.17 -32.03
C LEU A 4 17.25 0.36 -31.50
N LYS A 5 18.07 1.21 -32.14
CA LYS A 5 19.45 1.53 -31.72
C LYS A 5 19.61 2.92 -31.08
N GLY A 6 18.61 3.78 -31.14
CA GLY A 6 18.62 5.13 -30.53
C GLY A 6 18.11 5.18 -29.09
N VAL A 7 17.27 4.22 -28.67
CA VAL A 7 16.72 4.15 -27.30
C VAL A 7 17.72 3.54 -26.31
N ILE A 8 18.70 2.78 -26.82
CA ILE A 8 19.76 2.14 -26.01
C ILE A 8 20.84 3.16 -25.57
N HIS A 9 20.88 4.38 -26.11
CA HIS A 9 21.92 5.37 -25.79
C HIS A 9 21.54 6.39 -24.71
N ASN A 10 20.29 6.41 -24.21
CA ASN A 10 19.84 7.35 -23.16
C ASN A 10 19.45 6.69 -21.82
N LEU A 11 19.71 5.40 -21.64
CA LEU A 11 19.57 4.70 -20.34
C LEU A 11 20.92 4.26 -19.75
N ALA A 12 22.03 4.46 -20.48
CA ALA A 12 23.37 4.05 -20.05
C ALA A 12 24.02 4.98 -19.01
N ALA A 13 23.35 6.05 -18.56
CA ALA A 13 23.89 7.01 -17.58
C ALA A 13 23.48 6.73 -16.12
N LEU A 14 22.70 5.67 -15.86
CA LEU A 14 22.27 5.25 -14.51
C LEU A 14 23.06 4.04 -13.96
N CYS A 15 24.08 3.53 -14.68
CA CYS A 15 24.71 2.23 -14.34
C CYS A 15 26.24 2.21 -14.19
N THR A 16 26.93 3.30 -13.83
CA THR A 16 28.41 3.22 -13.69
C THR A 16 28.95 3.67 -12.35
N THR A 17 28.91 2.77 -11.37
CA THR A 17 29.99 2.63 -10.37
C THR A 17 30.80 1.38 -10.72
N GLY A 18 31.95 1.59 -11.36
CA GLY A 18 32.94 0.58 -11.72
C GLY A 18 34.04 1.22 -12.57
N THR A 19 35.17 1.54 -11.96
CA THR A 19 36.38 2.09 -12.62
C THR A 19 37.42 0.97 -12.85
N PRO A 20 38.52 1.17 -13.63
CA PRO A 20 38.89 2.25 -14.57
C PRO A 20 39.43 1.78 -15.96
N ASN A 21 39.29 2.57 -17.05
CA ASN A 21 40.41 3.24 -17.77
C ASN A 21 40.08 3.80 -19.18
N ARG A 22 40.63 5.00 -19.41
CA ARG A 22 41.08 5.68 -20.66
C ARG A 22 40.10 6.11 -21.78
N ALA A 23 39.96 7.45 -21.83
CA ALA A 23 40.31 8.37 -22.95
C ALA A 23 39.16 9.15 -23.65
N ARG A 24 39.01 10.39 -23.18
CA ARG A 24 38.69 11.68 -23.86
C ARG A 24 37.76 11.67 -25.10
N SER A 25 36.60 12.32 -24.95
CA SER A 25 36.30 13.52 -25.73
C SER A 25 35.39 14.46 -24.92
N ALA A 26 35.61 15.76 -25.09
CA ALA A 26 35.01 16.84 -24.30
C ALA A 26 33.57 17.11 -24.75
N GLY A 27 32.65 17.02 -23.80
CA GLY A 27 31.28 17.53 -23.93
C GLY A 27 30.81 17.87 -22.53
N THR A 28 30.47 19.14 -22.30
CA THR A 28 30.06 19.72 -21.02
C THR A 28 28.94 18.89 -20.40
N LYS A 29 29.30 18.02 -19.46
CA LYS A 29 28.38 17.16 -18.70
C LYS A 29 27.80 17.97 -17.56
N LEU A 30 26.56 18.43 -17.72
CA LEU A 30 25.68 18.72 -16.59
C LEU A 30 25.27 17.37 -15.97
N LEU A 31 26.20 16.78 -15.22
CA LEU A 31 25.89 15.67 -14.31
C LEU A 31 25.40 16.32 -13.02
N PHE A 32 24.11 16.22 -12.74
CA PHE A 32 23.65 16.36 -11.37
C PHE A 32 24.28 15.19 -10.59
N SER A 33 25.10 15.47 -9.59
CA SER A 33 25.54 14.43 -8.65
C SER A 33 24.31 13.81 -7.99
N GLU A 34 24.44 12.61 -7.42
CA GLU A 34 23.39 11.98 -6.61
C GLU A 34 22.83 12.98 -5.58
N GLU A 35 23.73 13.73 -4.91
CA GLU A 35 23.39 14.84 -4.02
C GLU A 35 22.58 15.96 -4.71
N THR A 36 22.83 16.25 -5.99
CA THR A 36 22.09 17.32 -6.70
C THR A 36 20.72 16.85 -7.20
N ALA A 37 20.58 15.58 -7.60
CA ALA A 37 19.28 15.00 -7.94
C ALA A 37 18.40 14.88 -6.68
N GLU A 38 19.00 14.45 -5.57
CA GLU A 38 18.40 14.41 -4.25
C GLU A 38 17.95 15.82 -3.81
N ALA A 39 18.83 16.81 -3.83
CA ALA A 39 18.49 18.20 -3.46
C ALA A 39 17.38 18.81 -4.34
N LEU A 40 17.38 18.53 -5.65
CA LEU A 40 16.34 19.01 -6.56
C LEU A 40 14.99 18.34 -6.30
N LEU A 41 14.99 17.03 -6.05
CA LEU A 41 13.78 16.28 -5.71
C LEU A 41 13.23 16.70 -4.35
N LEU A 42 14.08 16.93 -3.33
CA LEU A 42 13.68 17.40 -2.01
C LEU A 42 13.06 18.80 -2.01
N SER A 43 13.63 19.75 -2.76
CA SER A 43 13.05 21.09 -2.84
C SER A 43 11.65 21.06 -3.48
N LYS A 44 11.43 20.18 -4.47
CA LYS A 44 10.13 19.98 -5.11
C LYS A 44 9.16 19.18 -4.25
N ALA A 45 9.64 18.15 -3.56
CA ALA A 45 8.90 17.38 -2.56
C ALA A 45 8.37 18.27 -1.43
N ARG A 46 9.24 19.11 -0.85
CA ARG A 46 8.84 20.07 0.19
C ARG A 46 7.85 21.11 -0.34
N ALA A 47 8.06 21.60 -1.56
CA ALA A 47 7.09 22.48 -2.22
C ALA A 47 5.74 21.77 -2.44
N PHE A 48 5.75 20.47 -2.76
CA PHE A 48 4.56 19.65 -2.94
C PHE A 48 3.81 19.43 -1.61
N CYS A 49 4.50 19.01 -0.54
CA CYS A 49 3.94 18.90 0.82
C CYS A 49 3.34 20.22 1.31
N ASN A 50 3.96 21.35 0.98
CA ASN A 50 3.49 22.68 1.34
C ASN A 50 2.34 23.20 0.44
N SER A 51 2.07 22.55 -0.70
CA SER A 51 1.05 22.96 -1.67
C SER A 51 -0.27 22.20 -1.56
N THR A 52 -0.28 21.07 -0.84
CA THR A 52 -1.49 20.32 -0.51
C THR A 52 -2.05 20.85 0.81
N ASP A 53 -3.20 21.52 0.76
CA ASP A 53 -3.92 22.00 1.95
C ASP A 53 -4.30 20.82 2.85
N LEU A 54 -3.45 20.53 3.85
CA LEU A 54 -3.83 19.75 5.01
C LEU A 54 -4.87 20.57 5.79
N PRO A 55 -6.07 20.03 6.09
CA PRO A 55 -7.06 20.75 6.86
C PRO A 55 -6.52 21.01 8.27
N LYS A 56 -6.13 22.26 8.53
CA LYS A 56 -5.95 22.79 9.88
C LYS A 56 -7.34 23.02 10.47
N ASN A 57 -7.72 22.29 11.51
CA ASN A 57 -8.70 22.77 12.49
C ASN A 57 -8.56 22.01 13.82
N GLU A 58 -8.20 22.78 14.85
CA GLU A 58 -8.37 22.43 16.25
C GLU A 58 -9.78 22.82 16.74
N ALA A 59 -10.22 22.09 17.77
CA ALA A 59 -11.20 22.46 18.78
C ALA A 59 -12.66 22.70 18.34
N GLU A 60 -13.48 21.65 18.48
CA GLU A 60 -14.66 21.64 19.37
C GLU A 60 -15.32 20.25 19.32
N ALA A 61 -15.20 19.47 20.39
CA ALA A 61 -15.96 18.23 20.58
C ALA A 61 -16.61 18.26 21.96
N ILE A 62 -17.90 18.62 21.98
CA ILE A 62 -18.78 18.60 23.15
C ILE A 62 -19.45 17.22 23.23
N ASN A 63 -19.35 16.60 24.41
CA ASN A 63 -20.20 15.57 25.03
C ASN A 63 -21.07 14.67 24.13
N HIS A 64 -20.58 13.45 23.86
CA HIS A 64 -21.43 12.28 23.57
C HIS A 64 -20.88 11.03 24.26
N GLU A 65 -20.78 11.06 25.59
CA GLU A 65 -20.30 9.92 26.39
C GLU A 65 -21.44 8.99 26.88
N ASN A 66 -22.71 9.40 26.73
CA ASN A 66 -23.84 8.72 27.36
C ASN A 66 -24.73 7.87 26.44
N THR A 67 -24.43 7.77 25.14
CA THR A 67 -25.28 6.98 24.21
C THR A 67 -24.82 5.52 24.03
N PHE A 68 -23.68 5.13 24.61
CA PHE A 68 -23.09 3.79 24.43
C PHE A 68 -23.34 2.80 25.58
N ARG A 69 -24.15 3.15 26.59
CA ARG A 69 -24.33 2.30 27.79
C ARG A 69 -25.60 1.44 27.83
N GLU A 70 -26.56 1.56 26.91
CA GLU A 70 -27.84 0.83 27.02
C GLU A 70 -28.15 -0.19 25.91
N ALA A 71 -27.31 -0.35 24.87
CA ALA A 71 -27.51 -1.40 23.85
C ALA A 71 -26.85 -2.75 24.21
N GLY A 72 -26.62 -3.00 25.50
CA GLY A 72 -25.96 -4.19 26.01
C GLY A 72 -26.92 -5.36 26.23
N LYS A 73 -27.42 -5.99 25.16
CA LYS A 73 -27.87 -7.40 25.15
C LYS A 73 -28.14 -7.84 23.71
N ILE A 74 -27.40 -8.88 23.31
CA ILE A 74 -27.29 -9.50 21.96
C ILE A 74 -26.15 -8.90 21.12
N ARG A 75 -24.90 -9.20 21.50
CA ARG A 75 -23.78 -9.23 20.53
C ARG A 75 -23.68 -10.67 20.03
N THR A 76 -24.19 -10.94 18.84
CA THR A 76 -23.61 -12.02 18.02
C THR A 76 -22.16 -11.61 17.78
N SER A 77 -21.21 -12.29 18.44
CA SER A 77 -19.79 -12.04 18.22
C SER A 77 -19.46 -12.39 16.78
N PHE A 78 -19.30 -11.38 15.91
CA PHE A 78 -18.84 -11.60 14.54
C PHE A 78 -17.52 -12.38 14.56
N ASP A 79 -17.53 -13.60 14.00
CA ASP A 79 -16.33 -14.45 13.96
C ASP A 79 -15.37 -13.98 12.87
N PHE A 80 -14.61 -12.95 13.21
CA PHE A 80 -13.62 -12.33 12.32
C PHE A 80 -12.56 -13.32 11.85
N LYS A 81 -12.18 -14.29 12.69
CA LYS A 81 -11.15 -15.28 12.32
C LYS A 81 -11.65 -16.17 11.20
N SER A 82 -12.86 -16.71 11.34
CA SER A 82 -13.46 -17.54 10.28
C SER A 82 -13.73 -16.73 9.01
N TYR A 83 -14.23 -15.50 9.13
CA TYR A 83 -14.40 -14.57 8.00
C TYR A 83 -13.08 -14.36 7.25
N MET A 84 -12.02 -13.97 7.96
CA MET A 84 -10.71 -13.70 7.36
C MET A 84 -10.14 -14.95 6.68
N LEU A 85 -10.20 -16.13 7.31
CA LEU A 85 -9.72 -17.38 6.72
C LEU A 85 -10.49 -17.75 5.45
N GLN A 86 -11.81 -17.58 5.45
CA GLN A 86 -12.64 -17.83 4.29
C GLN A 86 -12.29 -16.88 3.14
N LYS A 87 -12.23 -15.57 3.40
CA LYS A 87 -11.93 -14.56 2.37
C LYS A 87 -10.52 -14.71 1.82
N ILE A 88 -9.52 -14.99 2.67
CA ILE A 88 -8.14 -15.27 2.22
C ILE A 88 -8.12 -16.49 1.30
N LYS A 89 -8.87 -17.56 1.64
CA LYS A 89 -8.97 -18.74 0.78
C LYS A 89 -9.60 -18.39 -0.58
N SER A 90 -10.71 -17.67 -0.59
CA SER A 90 -11.37 -17.23 -1.83
C SER A 90 -10.45 -16.38 -2.70
N VAL A 91 -9.77 -15.38 -2.10
CA VAL A 91 -8.82 -14.50 -2.80
C VAL A 91 -7.65 -15.28 -3.37
N ASN A 92 -7.06 -16.20 -2.60
CA ASN A 92 -5.95 -17.02 -3.09
C ASN A 92 -6.36 -17.91 -4.27
N GLN A 93 -7.58 -18.49 -4.23
CA GLN A 93 -8.12 -19.27 -5.34
C GLN A 93 -8.37 -18.39 -6.59
N ALA A 94 -8.89 -17.18 -6.40
CA ALA A 94 -9.14 -16.24 -7.49
C ALA A 94 -7.83 -15.74 -8.11
N LEU A 95 -6.81 -15.41 -7.29
CA LEU A 95 -5.48 -15.03 -7.77
C LEU A 95 -4.79 -16.15 -8.55
N ASP A 96 -4.91 -17.39 -8.05
CA ASP A 96 -4.38 -18.58 -8.72
C ASP A 96 -4.96 -18.74 -10.12
N ALA A 97 -6.28 -18.56 -10.25
CA ALA A 97 -7.00 -18.61 -11.53
C ALA A 97 -6.71 -17.39 -12.44
N ALA A 98 -6.50 -16.21 -11.86
CA ALA A 98 -6.27 -14.96 -12.60
C ALA A 98 -4.90 -14.92 -13.29
N VAL A 99 -3.90 -15.67 -12.79
CA VAL A 99 -2.55 -15.70 -13.34
C VAL A 99 -2.16 -17.13 -13.73
N PRO A 100 -2.76 -17.72 -14.78
CA PRO A 100 -2.45 -19.09 -15.17
C PRO A 100 -1.01 -19.22 -15.71
N ILE A 101 -0.42 -20.41 -15.56
CA ILE A 101 0.86 -20.73 -16.21
C ILE A 101 0.64 -20.85 -17.72
N ARG A 102 1.35 -20.03 -18.49
CA ARG A 102 1.36 -20.03 -19.95
C ARG A 102 2.74 -19.63 -20.47
N GLU A 103 2.98 -19.76 -21.77
CA GLU A 103 4.26 -19.36 -22.35
C GLU A 103 4.48 -17.83 -22.28
N PRO A 104 5.69 -17.35 -21.93
CA PRO A 104 6.84 -18.13 -21.47
C PRO A 104 6.63 -18.66 -20.03
N ILE A 105 6.72 -19.99 -19.85
CA ILE A 105 6.34 -20.68 -18.58
C ILE A 105 7.08 -20.10 -17.37
N LYS A 106 8.41 -19.97 -17.46
CA LYS A 106 9.26 -19.48 -16.36
C LYS A 106 8.92 -18.06 -15.92
N PHE A 107 8.44 -17.22 -16.83
CA PHE A 107 8.02 -15.87 -16.47
C PHE A 107 6.71 -15.88 -15.69
N HIS A 108 5.75 -16.72 -16.08
CA HIS A 108 4.50 -16.86 -15.33
C HIS A 108 4.73 -17.53 -13.97
N GLU A 109 5.68 -18.46 -13.85
CA GLU A 109 6.14 -18.97 -12.55
C GLU A 109 6.66 -17.83 -11.65
N ALA A 110 7.45 -16.91 -12.19
CA ALA A 110 7.95 -15.73 -11.46
C ALA A 110 6.79 -14.80 -11.01
N MET A 111 5.87 -14.46 -11.91
CA MET A 111 4.65 -13.68 -11.57
C MET A 111 3.87 -14.26 -10.41
N ARG A 112 3.77 -15.60 -10.34
CA ARG A 112 2.99 -16.30 -9.32
C ARG A 112 3.74 -16.45 -8.00
N TYR A 113 5.06 -16.42 -7.99
CA TYR A 113 5.89 -16.73 -6.81
C TYR A 113 5.57 -15.81 -5.62
N SER A 114 5.72 -14.50 -5.79
CA SER A 114 5.44 -13.53 -4.72
C SER A 114 3.94 -13.33 -4.50
N LEU A 115 3.17 -13.32 -5.59
CA LEU A 115 1.72 -13.10 -5.58
C LEU A 115 0.98 -14.15 -4.76
N LEU A 116 1.30 -15.44 -4.96
CA LEU A 116 0.64 -16.57 -4.30
C LEU A 116 1.31 -16.98 -2.99
N SER A 117 2.38 -16.30 -2.58
CA SER A 117 2.97 -16.53 -1.25
C SER A 117 2.04 -16.04 -0.14
N GLU A 118 2.09 -16.72 1.01
CA GLU A 118 1.21 -16.44 2.14
C GLU A 118 1.31 -14.97 2.57
N GLY A 119 0.15 -14.34 2.72
CA GLY A 119 0.04 -12.95 3.14
C GLY A 119 -1.30 -12.72 3.82
N LYS A 120 -1.42 -11.61 4.54
CA LYS A 120 -2.64 -11.26 5.28
C LYS A 120 -3.80 -10.83 4.37
N ARG A 121 -3.50 -10.50 3.10
CA ARG A 121 -4.45 -10.05 2.07
C ARG A 121 -5.35 -8.89 2.55
N VAL A 122 -4.76 -7.93 3.27
CA VAL A 122 -5.51 -6.83 3.90
C VAL A 122 -6.31 -6.02 2.87
N CYS A 123 -5.69 -5.57 1.78
CA CYS A 123 -6.37 -4.78 0.76
C CYS A 123 -7.44 -5.57 -0.02
N PRO A 124 -7.21 -6.83 -0.44
CA PRO A 124 -8.28 -7.67 -0.98
C PRO A 124 -9.49 -7.80 -0.04
N LEU A 125 -9.25 -8.03 1.26
CA LEU A 125 -10.32 -8.14 2.25
C LEU A 125 -11.06 -6.80 2.44
N LEU A 126 -10.34 -5.68 2.50
CA LEU A 126 -10.95 -4.34 2.56
C LEU A 126 -11.82 -4.06 1.34
N CYS A 127 -11.35 -4.41 0.14
CA CYS A 127 -12.09 -4.22 -1.09
C CYS A 127 -13.41 -5.02 -1.10
N ILE A 128 -13.35 -6.29 -0.69
CA ILE A 128 -14.53 -7.15 -0.59
C ILE A 128 -15.48 -6.62 0.49
N ALA A 129 -14.97 -6.32 1.70
CA ALA A 129 -15.78 -5.86 2.81
C ALA A 129 -16.46 -4.51 2.52
N ALA A 130 -15.77 -3.58 1.86
CA ALA A 130 -16.35 -2.29 1.46
C ALA A 130 -17.44 -2.44 0.38
N CYS A 131 -17.29 -3.40 -0.54
CA CYS A 131 -18.33 -3.74 -1.50
C CYS A 131 -19.57 -4.32 -0.79
N GLU A 132 -19.37 -5.28 0.11
CA GLU A 132 -20.46 -5.92 0.88
C GLU A 132 -21.18 -4.92 1.80
N LEU A 133 -20.44 -3.97 2.40
CA LEU A 133 -20.96 -2.93 3.28
C LEU A 133 -22.12 -2.16 2.63
N VAL A 134 -21.94 -1.77 1.36
CA VAL A 134 -22.88 -0.94 0.61
C VAL A 134 -23.91 -1.79 -0.17
N GLY A 135 -23.94 -3.10 0.06
CA GLY A 135 -24.92 -4.02 -0.53
C GLY A 135 -24.47 -4.72 -1.82
N GLY A 136 -23.22 -4.55 -2.22
CA GLY A 136 -22.61 -5.31 -3.31
C GLY A 136 -22.32 -6.76 -2.95
N GLN A 137 -21.85 -7.52 -3.94
CA GLN A 137 -21.50 -8.94 -3.78
C GLN A 137 -19.98 -9.14 -3.85
N GLU A 138 -19.47 -10.12 -3.10
CA GLU A 138 -18.05 -10.52 -3.16
C GLU A 138 -17.60 -10.82 -4.59
N SER A 139 -18.43 -11.51 -5.37
CA SER A 139 -18.14 -11.88 -6.77
C SER A 139 -17.91 -10.66 -7.67
N THR A 140 -18.58 -9.54 -7.40
CA THR A 140 -18.40 -8.27 -8.13
C THR A 140 -17.07 -7.61 -7.81
N ALA A 141 -16.64 -7.66 -6.54
CA ALA A 141 -15.40 -7.06 -6.07
C ALA A 141 -14.16 -7.94 -6.27
N MET A 142 -14.33 -9.26 -6.41
CA MET A 142 -13.21 -10.21 -6.46
C MET A 142 -12.15 -9.90 -7.53
N PRO A 143 -12.50 -9.49 -8.77
CA PRO A 143 -11.49 -9.10 -9.75
C PRO A 143 -10.68 -7.86 -9.34
N ALA A 144 -11.33 -6.86 -8.74
CA ALA A 144 -10.63 -5.69 -8.21
C ALA A 144 -9.76 -6.05 -7.01
N ALA A 145 -10.26 -6.90 -6.10
CA ALA A 145 -9.47 -7.41 -4.98
C ALA A 145 -8.21 -8.16 -5.45
N CYS A 146 -8.32 -8.97 -6.51
CA CYS A 146 -7.17 -9.62 -7.15
C CYS A 146 -6.21 -8.59 -7.76
N GLY A 147 -6.74 -7.60 -8.48
CA GLY A 147 -5.95 -6.50 -9.05
C GLY A 147 -5.16 -5.73 -7.99
N MET A 148 -5.77 -5.43 -6.84
CA MET A 148 -5.07 -4.78 -5.72
C MET A 148 -3.91 -5.63 -5.21
N GLU A 149 -4.10 -6.93 -5.01
CA GLU A 149 -3.01 -7.78 -4.53
C GLU A 149 -1.89 -7.94 -5.59
N MET A 150 -2.22 -7.90 -6.88
CA MET A 150 -1.20 -7.86 -7.95
C MET A 150 -0.35 -6.60 -7.87
N ILE A 151 -0.97 -5.44 -7.69
CA ILE A 151 -0.27 -4.16 -7.52
C ILE A 151 0.57 -4.15 -6.24
N ILE A 152 0.01 -4.58 -5.11
CA ILE A 152 0.73 -4.64 -3.83
C ILE A 152 1.91 -5.61 -3.91
N SER A 153 1.72 -6.77 -4.56
CA SER A 153 2.80 -7.73 -4.77
C SER A 153 3.90 -7.13 -5.63
N MET A 154 3.56 -6.36 -6.67
CA MET A 154 4.54 -5.60 -7.44
C MET A 154 5.31 -4.61 -6.55
N CYS A 155 4.61 -3.80 -5.75
CA CYS A 155 5.27 -2.80 -4.89
C CYS A 155 6.27 -3.45 -3.95
N LEU A 156 5.87 -4.54 -3.27
CA LEU A 156 6.77 -5.27 -2.38
C LEU A 156 7.97 -5.87 -3.13
N MET A 157 7.76 -6.40 -4.33
CA MET A 157 8.84 -6.95 -5.16
C MET A 157 9.86 -5.88 -5.57
N HIS A 158 9.38 -4.67 -5.90
CA HIS A 158 10.24 -3.56 -6.29
C HIS A 158 10.94 -2.98 -5.06
N ASP A 159 10.24 -2.75 -3.95
CA ASP A 159 10.85 -2.31 -2.69
C ASP A 159 12.00 -3.21 -2.24
N ASP A 160 11.89 -4.52 -2.48
CA ASP A 160 12.94 -5.47 -2.12
C ASP A 160 14.20 -5.39 -3.00
N LEU A 161 14.19 -4.69 -4.15
CA LEU A 161 15.33 -4.62 -5.07
C LEU A 161 16.58 -4.00 -4.40
N PRO A 162 17.80 -4.34 -4.88
CA PRO A 162 19.05 -3.79 -4.36
C PRO A 162 19.14 -2.26 -4.41
N SER A 163 18.46 -1.61 -5.35
CA SER A 163 18.41 -0.16 -5.50
C SER A 163 17.42 0.53 -4.57
N LEU A 164 16.62 -0.24 -3.81
CA LEU A 164 15.64 0.26 -2.84
C LEU A 164 16.00 -0.31 -1.45
N ASP A 165 15.13 -1.09 -0.81
CA ASP A 165 15.41 -1.60 0.54
C ASP A 165 16.45 -2.74 0.55
N ASN A 166 16.81 -3.32 -0.61
CA ASN A 166 17.76 -4.45 -0.72
C ASN A 166 17.44 -5.58 0.28
N SER A 167 16.20 -6.07 0.24
CA SER A 167 15.70 -7.06 1.19
C SER A 167 15.86 -8.48 0.65
N ASP A 168 16.51 -9.34 1.42
CA ASP A 168 16.72 -10.74 1.05
C ASP A 168 15.49 -11.63 1.31
N LEU A 169 14.63 -11.23 2.24
CA LEU A 169 13.48 -12.03 2.69
C LEU A 169 12.17 -11.24 2.66
N ARG A 170 11.11 -11.90 2.18
CA ARG A 170 9.74 -11.39 2.16
C ARG A 170 8.76 -12.53 2.37
N ARG A 171 7.79 -12.34 3.29
CA ARG A 171 6.74 -13.33 3.60
C ARG A 171 7.32 -14.73 3.92
N GLY A 172 8.42 -14.76 4.67
CA GLY A 172 9.10 -16.00 5.08
C GLY A 172 9.85 -16.74 3.96
N LYS A 173 10.00 -16.14 2.77
CA LYS A 173 10.73 -16.71 1.62
C LYS A 173 11.78 -15.74 1.13
N LEU A 174 12.68 -16.22 0.26
CA LEU A 174 13.59 -15.34 -0.48
C LEU A 174 12.80 -14.30 -1.27
N SER A 175 13.27 -13.06 -1.27
CA SER A 175 12.67 -12.01 -2.07
C SER A 175 12.80 -12.34 -3.56
N HIS A 176 11.93 -11.72 -4.35
CA HIS A 176 11.77 -12.11 -5.76
C HIS A 176 13.06 -11.96 -6.56
N HIS A 177 13.84 -10.90 -6.33
CA HIS A 177 15.10 -10.66 -7.04
C HIS A 177 16.21 -11.65 -6.65
N LYS A 178 16.17 -12.22 -5.44
CA LYS A 178 17.10 -13.28 -5.03
C LYS A 178 16.84 -14.61 -5.75
N VAL A 179 15.59 -14.85 -6.16
CA VAL A 179 15.20 -16.08 -6.87
C VAL A 179 15.33 -15.93 -8.39
N PHE A 180 14.86 -14.81 -8.95
CA PHE A 180 14.73 -14.64 -10.40
C PHE A 180 15.63 -13.56 -11.00
N GLY A 181 16.38 -12.82 -10.17
CA GLY A 181 17.20 -11.69 -10.59
C GLY A 181 16.42 -10.38 -10.74
N GLU A 182 17.14 -9.27 -10.79
CA GLU A 182 16.59 -7.91 -10.84
C GLU A 182 15.77 -7.67 -12.12
N ASN A 183 16.30 -8.05 -13.29
CA ASN A 183 15.64 -7.85 -14.58
C ASN A 183 14.25 -8.51 -14.62
N VAL A 184 14.14 -9.76 -14.15
CA VAL A 184 12.86 -10.48 -14.12
C VAL A 184 11.92 -9.85 -13.09
N THR A 185 12.44 -9.37 -11.97
CA THR A 185 11.65 -8.69 -10.92
C THR A 185 11.00 -7.40 -11.43
N VAL A 186 11.78 -6.58 -12.14
CA VAL A 186 11.28 -5.35 -12.79
C VAL A 186 10.17 -5.68 -13.80
N LEU A 187 10.44 -6.62 -14.73
CA LEU A 187 9.47 -7.02 -15.76
C LEU A 187 8.20 -7.65 -15.19
N THR A 188 8.34 -8.45 -14.13
CA THR A 188 7.22 -9.07 -13.43
C THR A 188 6.34 -8.01 -12.79
N GLY A 189 6.94 -7.00 -12.15
CA GLY A 189 6.19 -5.89 -11.57
C GLY A 189 5.35 -5.14 -12.60
N TYR A 190 5.93 -4.72 -13.73
CA TYR A 190 5.18 -4.07 -14.80
C TYR A 190 4.04 -4.94 -15.32
N SER A 191 4.28 -6.25 -15.47
CA SER A 191 3.28 -7.19 -15.97
C SER A 191 2.12 -7.37 -14.99
N LEU A 192 2.39 -7.39 -13.68
CA LEU A 192 1.36 -7.49 -12.65
C LEU A 192 0.49 -6.24 -12.59
N VAL A 193 1.06 -5.03 -12.76
CA VAL A 193 0.26 -3.79 -12.81
C VAL A 193 -0.63 -3.78 -14.04
N ALA A 194 -0.09 -4.09 -15.22
CA ALA A 194 -0.88 -4.16 -16.44
C ALA A 194 -2.02 -5.19 -16.33
N LEU A 195 -1.69 -6.38 -15.81
CA LEU A 195 -2.66 -7.45 -15.58
C LEU A 195 -3.71 -7.06 -14.52
N ALA A 196 -3.37 -6.28 -13.50
CA ALA A 196 -4.32 -5.82 -12.49
C ALA A 196 -5.46 -5.01 -13.12
N PHE A 197 -5.13 -4.02 -13.95
CA PHE A 197 -6.11 -3.20 -14.65
C PHE A 197 -6.90 -3.98 -15.70
N GLU A 198 -6.22 -4.84 -16.48
CA GLU A 198 -6.87 -5.73 -17.44
C GLU A 198 -7.87 -6.66 -16.74
N HIS A 199 -7.43 -7.35 -15.68
CA HIS A 199 -8.24 -8.31 -14.95
C HIS A 199 -9.45 -7.64 -14.29
N MET A 200 -9.24 -6.51 -13.61
CA MET A 200 -10.32 -5.72 -13.00
C MET A 200 -11.38 -5.33 -14.03
N THR A 201 -10.98 -4.85 -15.21
CA THR A 201 -11.93 -4.36 -16.22
C THR A 201 -12.60 -5.48 -17.02
N ALA A 202 -11.87 -6.55 -17.35
CA ALA A 202 -12.39 -7.65 -18.17
C ALA A 202 -13.23 -8.66 -17.39
N ALA A 203 -12.84 -8.96 -16.15
CA ALA A 203 -13.46 -10.01 -15.35
C ALA A 203 -14.64 -9.52 -14.49
N THR A 204 -14.69 -8.24 -14.09
CA THR A 204 -15.85 -7.71 -13.35
C THR A 204 -17.13 -7.73 -14.19
N LYS A 205 -18.22 -8.20 -13.59
CA LYS A 205 -19.56 -8.27 -14.18
C LYS A 205 -20.56 -7.53 -13.29
N GLY A 206 -21.69 -7.12 -13.86
CA GLY A 206 -22.77 -6.48 -13.10
C GLY A 206 -22.50 -5.02 -12.67
N VAL A 207 -21.47 -4.38 -13.22
CA VAL A 207 -21.10 -2.99 -12.93
C VAL A 207 -21.26 -2.13 -14.17
N HIS A 208 -21.85 -0.95 -14.02
CA HIS A 208 -22.02 -0.01 -15.14
C HIS A 208 -20.63 0.48 -15.65
N PRO A 209 -20.38 0.55 -16.98
CA PRO A 209 -19.07 0.94 -17.52
C PRO A 209 -18.53 2.27 -16.98
N LYS A 210 -19.39 3.27 -16.76
CA LYS A 210 -19.00 4.55 -16.16
C LYS A 210 -18.42 4.38 -14.74
N THR A 211 -19.01 3.49 -13.93
CA THR A 211 -18.51 3.18 -12.58
C THR A 211 -17.17 2.48 -12.65
N MET A 212 -17.00 1.54 -13.58
CA MET A 212 -15.71 0.85 -13.78
C MET A 212 -14.60 1.83 -14.20
N VAL A 213 -14.86 2.72 -15.16
CA VAL A 213 -13.89 3.74 -15.59
C VAL A 213 -13.50 4.66 -14.42
N ARG A 214 -14.48 5.08 -13.61
CA ARG A 214 -14.21 5.87 -12.41
C ARG A 214 -13.34 5.11 -11.41
N ALA A 215 -13.68 3.86 -11.10
CA ALA A 215 -12.93 3.04 -10.15
C ALA A 215 -11.48 2.81 -10.60
N VAL A 216 -11.26 2.57 -11.91
CA VAL A 216 -9.91 2.49 -12.50
C VAL A 216 -9.16 3.82 -12.39
N GLY A 217 -9.84 4.94 -12.66
CA GLY A 217 -9.25 6.28 -12.53
C GLY A 217 -8.82 6.60 -11.10
N GLU A 218 -9.65 6.27 -10.11
CA GLU A 218 -9.34 6.49 -8.69
C GLU A 218 -8.20 5.58 -8.21
N LEU A 219 -8.21 4.30 -8.59
CA LEU A 219 -7.08 3.40 -8.36
C LEU A 219 -5.79 3.97 -8.93
N ALA A 220 -5.79 4.35 -10.21
CA ALA A 220 -4.61 4.89 -10.88
C ALA A 220 -4.10 6.18 -10.24
N ARG A 221 -5.00 7.05 -9.77
CA ARG A 221 -4.65 8.28 -9.04
C ARG A 221 -3.94 7.95 -7.72
N LEU A 222 -4.54 7.08 -6.91
CA LEU A 222 -4.06 6.74 -5.56
C LEU A 222 -2.76 5.93 -5.55
N ILE A 223 -2.48 5.13 -6.59
CA ILE A 223 -1.20 4.41 -6.69
C ILE A 223 -0.17 5.17 -7.54
N GLY A 224 -0.56 6.32 -8.08
CA GLY A 224 0.18 7.08 -9.05
C GLY A 224 1.19 8.06 -8.43
N PRO A 225 1.73 9.00 -9.23
CA PRO A 225 2.81 9.90 -8.84
C PRO A 225 2.42 10.93 -7.76
N GLU A 226 1.13 11.15 -7.53
CA GLU A 226 0.60 12.01 -6.47
C GLU A 226 0.08 11.20 -5.27
N GLY A 227 0.08 9.87 -5.38
CA GLY A 227 -0.39 8.96 -4.34
C GLY A 227 0.76 8.13 -3.77
N ALA A 228 0.61 6.81 -3.73
CA ALA A 228 1.57 5.90 -3.12
C ALA A 228 3.01 6.04 -3.63
N VAL A 229 3.21 6.34 -4.91
CA VAL A 229 4.56 6.57 -5.45
C VAL A 229 5.17 7.85 -4.89
N ALA A 230 4.38 8.90 -4.62
CA ALA A 230 4.87 10.10 -3.94
C ALA A 230 5.41 9.75 -2.55
N GLY A 231 4.64 8.98 -1.77
CA GLY A 231 5.07 8.51 -0.47
C GLY A 231 6.37 7.69 -0.53
N GLN A 232 6.49 6.80 -1.51
CA GLN A 232 7.72 6.02 -1.71
C GLN A 232 8.93 6.88 -2.07
N VAL A 233 8.76 7.86 -2.97
CA VAL A 233 9.84 8.79 -3.35
C VAL A 233 10.29 9.61 -2.15
N LEU A 234 9.34 10.11 -1.34
CA LEU A 234 9.66 10.88 -0.15
C LEU A 234 10.34 10.04 0.93
N ASP A 235 9.91 8.79 1.14
CA ASP A 235 10.58 7.86 2.06
C ASP A 235 12.06 7.68 1.71
N LEU A 236 12.37 7.53 0.41
CA LEU A 236 13.76 7.42 -0.06
C LEU A 236 14.57 8.70 0.13
N LEU A 237 13.96 9.87 -0.13
CA LEU A 237 14.64 11.17 -0.03
C LEU A 237 14.85 11.63 1.43
N CYS A 238 13.98 11.21 2.33
CA CYS A 238 14.02 11.56 3.74
C CYS A 238 14.78 10.53 4.58
N GLY A 239 14.88 9.27 4.12
CA GLY A 239 15.66 8.21 4.75
C GLY A 239 17.10 8.66 5.01
N GLY A 240 17.46 8.83 6.29
CA GLY A 240 18.80 9.23 6.71
C GLY A 240 18.97 10.70 7.15
N LYS A 241 17.95 11.56 7.06
CA LYS A 241 18.07 12.99 7.43
C LYS A 241 17.53 13.29 8.81
N SER A 242 18.33 13.98 9.62
CA SER A 242 18.01 14.38 11.00
C SER A 242 16.89 15.42 11.13
N ASP A 243 16.57 16.12 10.03
CA ASP A 243 15.72 17.32 10.07
C ASP A 243 14.28 17.06 9.62
N THR A 244 13.90 15.80 9.40
CA THR A 244 12.55 15.45 8.92
C THR A 244 11.55 15.53 10.07
N GLY A 245 10.50 16.34 9.89
CA GLY A 245 9.48 16.57 10.92
C GLY A 245 8.41 15.49 11.00
N LEU A 246 7.59 15.52 12.06
CA LEU A 246 6.46 14.60 12.23
C LEU A 246 5.41 14.75 11.13
N GLU A 247 5.21 15.96 10.61
CA GLU A 247 4.29 16.26 9.50
C GLU A 247 4.74 15.60 8.19
N GLU A 248 6.04 15.65 7.88
CA GLU A 248 6.62 14.99 6.70
C GLU A 248 6.53 13.46 6.84
N LEU A 249 6.76 12.91 8.03
CA LEU A 249 6.59 11.47 8.30
C LEU A 249 5.13 11.03 8.10
N GLU A 250 4.18 11.79 8.63
CA GLU A 250 2.76 11.49 8.44
C GLU A 250 2.38 11.55 6.95
N TYR A 251 2.88 12.55 6.22
CA TYR A 251 2.66 12.65 4.78
C TYR A 251 3.19 11.41 4.05
N ILE A 252 4.42 10.97 4.34
CA ILE A 252 5.03 9.76 3.76
C ILE A 252 4.11 8.56 4.01
N HIS A 253 3.68 8.34 5.24
CA HIS A 253 2.90 7.16 5.60
C HIS A 253 1.46 7.19 5.05
N ARG A 254 0.83 8.36 4.99
CA ARG A 254 -0.48 8.53 4.33
C ARG A 254 -0.39 8.10 2.87
N HIS A 255 0.62 8.54 2.15
CA HIS A 255 0.72 8.23 0.73
C HIS A 255 1.25 6.80 0.51
N LYS A 256 2.41 6.45 1.08
CA LYS A 256 3.08 5.16 0.86
C LYS A 256 2.20 3.95 1.22
N THR A 257 1.38 4.07 2.26
CA THR A 257 0.58 2.96 2.80
C THR A 257 -0.91 3.23 2.76
N ALA A 258 -1.37 4.39 3.23
CA ALA A 258 -2.81 4.63 3.36
C ALA A 258 -3.52 4.81 2.01
N ASP A 259 -2.86 5.30 0.96
CA ASP A 259 -3.48 5.43 -0.36
C ASP A 259 -3.82 4.08 -1.01
N PHE A 260 -3.01 3.03 -0.81
CA PHE A 260 -3.37 1.67 -1.27
C PHE A 260 -4.62 1.15 -0.55
N ILE A 261 -4.72 1.45 0.75
CA ILE A 261 -5.83 1.04 1.60
C ILE A 261 -7.09 1.83 1.24
N GLU A 262 -6.95 3.13 0.95
CA GLU A 262 -8.01 3.96 0.38
C GLU A 262 -8.49 3.39 -0.94
N ALA A 263 -7.57 3.13 -1.87
CA ALA A 263 -7.91 2.59 -3.18
C ALA A 263 -8.69 1.28 -3.06
N ALA A 264 -8.25 0.37 -2.20
CA ALA A 264 -8.96 -0.88 -1.93
C ALA A 264 -10.38 -0.65 -1.44
N ALA A 265 -10.56 0.22 -0.42
CA ALA A 265 -11.86 0.49 0.18
C ALA A 265 -12.82 1.19 -0.81
N ILE A 266 -12.39 2.29 -1.45
CA ILE A 266 -13.28 3.08 -2.30
C ILE A 266 -13.59 2.37 -3.62
N VAL A 267 -12.65 1.60 -4.18
CA VAL A 267 -12.93 0.79 -5.37
C VAL A 267 -13.95 -0.28 -5.03
N GLY A 268 -13.80 -0.97 -3.90
CA GLY A 268 -14.79 -1.94 -3.42
C GLY A 268 -16.18 -1.32 -3.28
N ALA A 269 -16.26 -0.16 -2.62
CA ALA A 269 -17.51 0.58 -2.44
C ALA A 269 -18.15 1.00 -3.76
N MET A 270 -17.38 1.57 -4.69
CA MET A 270 -17.88 1.98 -6.01
C MET A 270 -18.45 0.79 -6.78
N LEU A 271 -17.77 -0.36 -6.77
CA LEU A 271 -18.27 -1.58 -7.44
C LEU A 271 -19.50 -2.16 -6.74
N GLY A 272 -19.63 -1.95 -5.43
CA GLY A 272 -20.81 -2.33 -4.65
C GLY A 272 -22.02 -1.40 -4.81
N GLY A 273 -21.87 -0.24 -5.46
CA GLY A 273 -22.95 0.71 -5.70
C GLY A 273 -23.08 1.80 -4.64
N ALA A 274 -22.01 2.10 -3.91
CA ALA A 274 -21.97 3.17 -2.92
C ALA A 274 -22.38 4.53 -3.50
N SER A 275 -23.07 5.32 -2.68
CA SER A 275 -23.25 6.76 -2.87
C SER A 275 -21.95 7.53 -2.63
N GLU A 276 -21.91 8.80 -3.06
CA GLU A 276 -20.75 9.68 -2.81
C GLU A 276 -20.47 9.87 -1.33
N GLU A 277 -21.52 9.98 -0.50
CA GLU A 277 -21.36 10.13 0.94
C GLU A 277 -20.72 8.88 1.58
N GLU A 278 -21.13 7.68 1.16
CA GLU A 278 -20.53 6.43 1.62
C GLU A 278 -19.08 6.30 1.15
N ILE A 279 -18.76 6.71 -0.08
CA ILE A 279 -17.39 6.75 -0.60
C ILE A 279 -16.52 7.70 0.24
N ASP A 280 -17.00 8.90 0.57
CA ASP A 280 -16.25 9.87 1.37
C ASP A 280 -16.03 9.41 2.81
N ARG A 281 -17.00 8.70 3.39
CA ARG A 281 -16.84 8.05 4.70
C ARG A 281 -15.80 6.94 4.64
N LEU A 282 -15.84 6.10 3.61
CA LEU A 282 -14.88 5.01 3.44
C LEU A 282 -13.47 5.52 3.12
N ARG A 283 -13.34 6.66 2.44
CA ARG A 283 -12.07 7.38 2.25
C ARG A 283 -11.47 7.81 3.60
N LYS A 284 -12.26 8.45 4.47
CA LYS A 284 -11.80 8.85 5.80
C LYS A 284 -11.45 7.64 6.66
N PHE A 285 -12.29 6.60 6.66
CA PHE A 285 -12.03 5.33 7.35
C PHE A 285 -10.69 4.73 6.93
N SER A 286 -10.48 4.58 5.62
CA SER A 286 -9.31 3.92 5.05
C SER A 286 -8.02 4.72 5.24
N GLN A 287 -8.08 6.05 5.20
CA GLN A 287 -6.93 6.91 5.52
C GLN A 287 -6.50 6.77 6.99
N CYS A 288 -7.45 6.79 7.94
CA CYS A 288 -7.15 6.53 9.36
C CYS A 288 -6.65 5.10 9.58
N PHE A 289 -7.31 4.11 8.98
CA PHE A 289 -6.91 2.70 9.06
C PHE A 289 -5.50 2.50 8.51
N GLY A 290 -5.17 3.09 7.36
CA GLY A 290 -3.90 2.90 6.70
C GLY A 290 -2.74 3.54 7.43
N LEU A 291 -2.94 4.76 7.94
CA LEU A 291 -1.95 5.40 8.80
C LEU A 291 -1.75 4.61 10.09
N MET A 292 -2.82 4.14 10.73
CA MET A 292 -2.75 3.27 11.91
C MET A 292 -1.97 1.99 11.59
N TYR A 293 -2.22 1.38 10.43
CA TYR A 293 -1.56 0.14 10.00
C TYR A 293 -0.04 0.31 9.92
N GLN A 294 0.42 1.47 9.43
CA GLN A 294 1.82 1.82 9.32
C GLN A 294 2.43 2.13 10.70
N VAL A 295 1.77 2.92 11.55
CA VAL A 295 2.22 3.18 12.93
C VAL A 295 2.43 1.88 13.69
N VAL A 296 1.52 0.91 13.52
CA VAL A 296 1.65 -0.42 14.14
C VAL A 296 2.80 -1.21 13.51
N ASP A 297 3.06 -1.08 12.19
CA ASP A 297 4.22 -1.73 11.55
C ASP A 297 5.53 -1.22 12.13
N ASP A 298 5.68 0.10 12.27
CA ASP A 298 6.84 0.74 12.87
C ASP A 298 7.06 0.27 14.32
N ILE A 299 5.99 0.16 15.12
CA ILE A 299 6.05 -0.37 16.49
C ILE A 299 6.52 -1.83 16.48
N LEU A 300 6.03 -2.65 15.55
CA LEU A 300 6.43 -4.06 15.45
C LEU A 300 7.89 -4.21 15.01
N ASP A 301 8.36 -3.37 14.08
CA ASP A 301 9.73 -3.42 13.57
C ASP A 301 10.77 -3.10 14.65
N VAL A 302 10.41 -2.29 15.66
CA VAL A 302 11.28 -2.02 16.83
C VAL A 302 11.09 -2.99 17.99
N THR A 303 9.99 -3.76 18.05
CA THR A 303 9.67 -4.63 19.20
C THR A 303 9.74 -6.13 18.92
N LYS A 304 9.80 -6.57 17.66
CA LYS A 304 9.77 -7.99 17.25
C LYS A 304 11.04 -8.40 16.49
N SER A 305 11.34 -9.70 16.49
CA SER A 305 12.46 -10.25 15.70
C SER A 305 12.08 -10.46 14.23
N SER A 306 13.08 -10.50 13.35
CA SER A 306 12.92 -10.79 11.91
C SER A 306 12.15 -12.10 11.64
N GLU A 307 12.41 -13.15 12.41
CA GLU A 307 11.73 -14.44 12.29
C GLU A 307 10.23 -14.33 12.58
N GLN A 308 9.86 -13.49 13.56
CA GLN A 308 8.45 -13.29 13.94
C GLN A 308 7.69 -12.49 12.88
N LEU A 309 8.37 -11.56 12.20
CA LEU A 309 7.79 -10.70 11.16
C LEU A 309 7.77 -11.36 9.77
N GLY A 310 8.65 -12.34 9.52
CA GLY A 310 8.80 -12.98 8.22
C GLY A 310 9.36 -12.03 7.13
N LYS A 311 9.99 -10.93 7.53
CA LYS A 311 10.77 -9.99 6.72
C LYS A 311 12.09 -9.70 7.45
N THR A 312 13.07 -9.12 6.77
CA THR A 312 14.28 -8.63 7.45
C THR A 312 13.91 -7.51 8.42
N GLY A 313 13.88 -7.82 9.73
CA GLY A 313 13.52 -6.89 10.81
C GLY A 313 14.70 -6.01 11.24
N GLY A 314 14.41 -4.95 12.00
CA GLY A 314 15.42 -4.04 12.54
C GLY A 314 16.06 -3.09 11.52
N LYS A 315 15.62 -3.08 10.25
CA LYS A 315 16.14 -2.20 9.21
C LYS A 315 15.96 -0.73 9.53
N ASP A 316 14.82 -0.32 10.07
CA ASP A 316 14.59 1.10 10.41
C ASP A 316 15.59 1.64 11.45
N SER A 317 16.11 0.76 12.30
CA SER A 317 17.17 1.09 13.26
C SER A 317 18.57 1.12 12.63
N LEU A 318 18.81 0.37 11.55
CA LEU A 318 20.10 0.26 10.87
C LEU A 318 20.25 1.26 9.71
N ASP A 319 19.19 1.50 8.94
CA ASP A 319 19.15 2.40 7.78
C ASP A 319 18.74 3.84 8.16
N ASN A 320 18.65 4.11 9.46
CA ASN A 320 18.32 5.42 10.00
C ASN A 320 16.95 5.95 9.51
N LYS A 321 16.05 5.04 9.10
CA LYS A 321 14.73 5.31 8.56
C LYS A 321 13.85 6.01 9.60
N LEU A 322 12.95 6.85 9.13
CA LEU A 322 12.04 7.60 9.99
C LEU A 322 10.86 6.71 10.34
N ALA A 323 10.54 6.66 11.63
CA ALA A 323 9.48 5.82 12.16
C ALA A 323 8.86 6.51 13.38
N TYR A 324 7.56 6.30 13.63
CA TYR A 324 6.86 6.92 14.75
C TYR A 324 7.53 6.67 16.11
N PRO A 325 7.94 5.43 16.47
CA PRO A 325 8.62 5.17 17.73
C PRO A 325 9.91 5.97 17.93
N LYS A 326 10.63 6.29 16.85
CA LYS A 326 11.85 7.11 16.88
C LYS A 326 11.53 8.59 17.12
N MET A 327 10.44 9.10 16.55
CA MET A 327 10.05 10.51 16.61
C MET A 327 9.34 10.89 17.91
N ILE A 328 8.41 10.05 18.37
CA ILE A 328 7.52 10.38 19.50
C ILE A 328 7.57 9.36 20.65
N GLY A 329 8.34 8.28 20.51
CA GLY A 329 8.42 7.20 21.49
C GLY A 329 7.31 6.16 21.30
N ILE A 330 7.55 4.94 21.82
CA ILE A 330 6.65 3.78 21.65
C ILE A 330 5.28 4.05 22.27
N ASP A 331 5.21 4.62 23.47
CA ASP A 331 3.94 4.78 24.18
C ASP A 331 3.04 5.80 23.48
N LYS A 332 3.58 6.96 23.08
CA LYS A 332 2.83 7.93 22.26
C LYS A 332 2.43 7.37 20.89
N SER A 333 3.27 6.51 20.29
CA SER A 333 2.92 5.83 19.03
C SER A 333 1.71 4.90 19.22
N LYS A 334 1.63 4.18 20.34
CA LYS A 334 0.45 3.34 20.68
C LYS A 334 -0.79 4.19 20.93
N GLU A 335 -0.68 5.29 21.67
CA GLU A 335 -1.78 6.23 21.88
C GLU A 335 -2.29 6.81 20.55
N TYR A 336 -1.37 7.17 19.64
CA TYR A 336 -1.72 7.66 18.32
C TYR A 336 -2.43 6.60 17.46
N ALA A 337 -1.94 5.36 17.47
CA ALA A 337 -2.62 4.25 16.80
C ALA A 337 -4.04 4.00 17.35
N GLN A 338 -4.24 4.12 18.67
CA GLN A 338 -5.57 4.02 19.29
C GLN A 338 -6.50 5.16 18.85
N LYS A 339 -5.98 6.40 18.79
CA LYS A 339 -6.73 7.56 18.29
C LYS A 339 -7.19 7.33 16.85
N LEU A 340 -6.29 6.91 15.95
CA LEU A 340 -6.62 6.62 14.55
C LEU A 340 -7.65 5.47 14.43
N SER A 341 -7.55 4.44 15.28
CA SER A 341 -8.54 3.36 15.33
C SER A 341 -9.93 3.89 15.68
N LYS A 342 -10.02 4.79 16.67
CA LYS A 342 -11.28 5.41 17.07
C LYS A 342 -11.87 6.24 15.92
N GLU A 343 -11.07 7.12 15.32
CA GLU A 343 -11.49 7.96 14.19
C GLU A 343 -11.94 7.14 12.98
N ALA A 344 -11.25 6.04 12.68
CA ALA A 344 -11.67 5.12 11.62
C ALA A 344 -13.06 4.54 11.92
N LYS A 345 -13.26 3.98 13.12
CA LYS A 345 -14.54 3.36 13.51
C LYS A 345 -15.70 4.35 13.56
N GLU A 346 -15.45 5.61 13.92
CA GLU A 346 -16.47 6.67 13.88
C GLU A 346 -17.06 6.89 12.49
N GLN A 347 -16.26 6.70 11.42
CA GLN A 347 -16.77 6.80 10.05
C GLN A 347 -17.74 5.67 9.67
N LEU A 348 -17.74 4.56 10.42
CA LEU A 348 -18.57 3.39 10.15
C LEU A 348 -19.90 3.38 10.91
N VAL A 349 -20.10 4.31 11.86
CA VAL A 349 -21.30 4.34 12.74
C VAL A 349 -22.61 4.55 11.95
N VAL A 350 -22.54 5.20 10.79
CA VAL A 350 -23.72 5.49 9.96
C VAL A 350 -24.19 4.29 9.14
N PHE A 351 -23.37 3.25 9.01
CA PHE A 351 -23.70 2.05 8.26
C PHE A 351 -24.45 1.05 9.14
N ASP A 352 -25.10 0.08 8.49
CA ASP A 352 -25.69 -1.05 9.19
C ASP A 352 -24.63 -1.79 10.03
N THR A 353 -24.97 -2.12 11.27
CA THR A 353 -24.00 -2.65 12.24
C THR A 353 -23.49 -4.04 11.85
N GLU A 354 -24.35 -4.89 11.27
CA GLU A 354 -23.95 -6.23 10.83
C GLU A 354 -23.06 -6.13 9.60
N LYS A 355 -23.40 -5.25 8.65
CA LYS A 355 -22.59 -5.00 7.45
C LYS A 355 -21.25 -4.32 7.75
N ALA A 356 -21.18 -3.48 8.77
CA ALA A 356 -19.95 -2.80 9.20
C ALA A 356 -19.01 -3.70 10.04
N ALA A 357 -19.53 -4.80 10.60
CA ALA A 357 -18.78 -5.69 11.47
C ALA A 357 -17.42 -6.18 10.90
N PRO A 358 -17.30 -6.54 9.60
CA PRO A 358 -16.02 -6.90 9.01
C PRO A 358 -14.98 -5.78 9.09
N LEU A 359 -15.32 -4.55 8.69
CA LEU A 359 -14.38 -3.43 8.69
C LEU A 359 -14.00 -2.99 10.12
N LEU A 360 -14.97 -3.00 11.04
CA LEU A 360 -14.71 -2.75 12.47
C LEU A 360 -13.72 -3.77 13.04
N ALA A 361 -13.94 -5.06 12.76
CA ALA A 361 -13.08 -6.14 13.21
C ALA A 361 -11.69 -6.09 12.55
N MET A 362 -11.60 -5.67 11.28
CA MET A 362 -10.31 -5.42 10.62
C MET A 362 -9.53 -4.30 11.31
N ALA A 363 -10.19 -3.20 11.70
CA ALA A 363 -9.55 -2.10 12.43
C ALA A 363 -9.02 -2.58 13.79
N ASP A 364 -9.80 -3.38 14.52
CA ASP A 364 -9.36 -4.00 15.77
C ASP A 364 -8.18 -4.96 15.57
N PHE A 365 -8.23 -5.79 14.54
CA PHE A 365 -7.14 -6.70 14.20
C PHE A 365 -5.86 -5.94 13.85
N ALA A 366 -5.95 -4.91 13.01
CA ALA A 366 -4.81 -4.11 12.61
C ALA A 366 -4.12 -3.42 13.79
N LEU A 367 -4.88 -2.94 14.77
CA LEU A 367 -4.35 -2.31 15.98
C LEU A 367 -3.60 -3.29 16.90
N HIS A 368 -4.07 -4.53 17.01
CA HIS A 368 -3.55 -5.51 17.98
C HIS A 368 -2.68 -6.61 17.37
N ARG A 369 -2.42 -6.56 16.06
CA ARG A 369 -1.66 -7.58 15.33
C ARG A 369 -0.25 -7.74 15.90
N GLN A 370 0.28 -8.96 15.82
CA GLN A 370 1.59 -9.33 16.35
C GLN A 370 2.65 -9.58 15.27
N LYS A 371 2.23 -9.53 14.00
CA LYS A 371 3.06 -9.71 12.81
C LYS A 371 2.44 -8.97 11.66
#